data_AF-A0A944TZA2-F1
#
_entry.id   AF-A0A944TZA2-F1
#
_cell.length_a   1.000
_cell.length_b   1.000
_cell.length_c   1.000
_cell.angle_alpha   90.00
_cell.angle_beta   90.00
_cell.angle_gamma   90.00
#
_symmetry.space_group_name_H-M   'P 1'
#
loop_
_entity.id
_entity.type
_entity.pdbx_description
1 polymer ?
#
loop_
_entity_poly.entity_id
_entity_poly.type
_entity_poly.pdbx_seq_one_letter_code
_entity_poly.pdbx_strand_id
1 'polypeptide(L)'
;MKVIRQFLTLLPFLMITFLSCGCGQNDWQTSDKVEILNESKSPNGDYIATVFSCAGGGAAGYTYTNVNLRKKSQDFNQRDFLLGQHLWHSFSEISVNWKDLKTLKVSYRWVSDNSGHKIQNGKTVPEKDGVRVHYTLLQSSQ
;
A
#
# COMPACT_ATOMS: atom_id res chain seq x y z
N MET A 1 -54.41 -31.98 48.25
CA MET A 1 -54.16 -30.86 49.20
C MET A 1 -52.67 -30.56 49.23
N LYS A 2 -52.27 -29.32 48.86
CA LYS A 2 -50.93 -28.65 48.98
C LYS A 2 -49.72 -29.48 48.50
N VAL A 3 -48.86 -28.98 47.62
CA VAL A 3 -47.86 -27.94 47.93
C VAL A 3 -47.51 -27.13 46.68
N ILE A 4 -47.57 -25.81 46.81
CA ILE A 4 -47.00 -24.82 45.90
C ILE A 4 -45.51 -24.68 46.24
N ARG A 5 -44.63 -24.73 45.23
CA ARG A 5 -43.31 -24.07 45.30
C ARG A 5 -42.99 -23.43 43.96
N GLN A 6 -42.95 -22.10 43.98
CA GLN A 6 -42.38 -21.24 42.95
C GLN A 6 -40.91 -21.59 42.70
N PHE A 7 -40.50 -21.67 41.44
CA PHE A 7 -39.15 -21.29 41.05
C PHE A 7 -39.21 -20.49 39.75
N LEU A 8 -39.03 -19.19 39.93
CA LEU A 8 -38.76 -18.19 38.92
C LEU A 8 -37.31 -18.41 38.42
N THR A 9 -37.12 -18.88 37.20
CA THR A 9 -35.78 -18.93 36.58
C THR A 9 -35.85 -18.44 35.14
N LEU A 10 -35.64 -17.12 35.02
CA LEU A 10 -34.75 -16.43 34.07
C LEU A 10 -34.62 -17.01 32.65
N LEU A 11 -35.24 -16.30 31.70
CA LEU A 11 -34.89 -16.30 30.26
C LEU A 11 -33.37 -16.06 30.09
N PRO A 12 -32.62 -16.91 29.36
CA PRO A 12 -31.42 -16.46 28.70
C PRO A 12 -31.81 -15.97 27.30
N PHE A 13 -31.98 -14.66 27.18
CA PHE A 13 -31.96 -13.95 25.90
C PHE A 13 -30.51 -14.00 25.37
N LEU A 14 -30.13 -15.13 24.76
CA LEU A 14 -28.83 -15.28 24.12
C LEU A 14 -28.87 -14.52 22.78
N MET A 15 -28.65 -13.20 22.85
CA MET A 15 -28.26 -12.39 21.71
C MET A 15 -26.92 -12.90 21.19
N ILE A 16 -26.95 -13.76 20.18
CA ILE A 16 -25.79 -14.00 19.32
C ILE A 16 -25.68 -12.76 18.44
N THR A 17 -25.03 -11.72 18.95
CA THR A 17 -24.62 -10.57 18.14
C THR A 17 -23.46 -11.00 17.24
N PHE A 18 -23.76 -11.03 15.95
CA PHE A 18 -22.86 -11.12 14.81
C PHE A 18 -21.55 -10.36 15.03
N LEU A 19 -20.45 -11.07 15.27
CA LEU A 19 -19.11 -10.60 14.89
C LEU A 19 -18.78 -11.18 13.51
N SER A 20 -19.49 -10.71 12.50
CA SER A 20 -18.95 -10.71 11.14
C SER A 20 -17.88 -9.62 11.08
N CYS A 21 -16.69 -9.90 11.62
CA CYS A 21 -15.48 -9.19 11.21
C CYS A 21 -15.19 -9.66 9.79
N GLY A 22 -15.96 -9.15 8.84
CA GLY A 22 -15.71 -9.35 7.43
C GLY A 22 -14.43 -8.62 7.12
N CYS A 23 -13.32 -9.34 7.07
CA CYS A 23 -12.11 -8.87 6.43
C CYS A 23 -12.46 -8.66 4.95
N GLY A 24 -12.90 -7.46 4.61
CA GLY A 24 -13.15 -7.10 3.22
C GLY A 24 -11.84 -7.20 2.47
N GLN A 25 -11.89 -7.72 1.24
CA GLN A 25 -10.72 -7.85 0.37
C GLN A 25 -10.01 -6.50 0.10
N ASN A 26 -10.64 -5.39 0.48
CA ASN A 26 -10.18 -4.02 0.31
C ASN A 26 -10.09 -3.21 1.62
N ASP A 27 -10.10 -3.84 2.80
CA ASP A 27 -10.05 -3.12 4.09
C ASP A 27 -8.86 -2.16 4.18
N TRP A 28 -7.73 -2.54 3.56
CA TRP A 28 -6.52 -1.74 3.45
C TRP A 28 -6.75 -0.34 2.85
N GLN A 29 -7.80 -0.15 2.05
CA GLN A 29 -8.15 1.17 1.50
C GLN A 29 -8.54 2.17 2.60
N THR A 30 -9.05 1.68 3.72
CA THR A 30 -9.54 2.52 4.83
C THR A 30 -8.72 2.35 6.11
N SER A 31 -8.06 1.21 6.29
CA SER A 31 -7.26 0.92 7.48
C SER A 31 -5.81 1.39 7.37
N ASP A 32 -5.26 1.44 6.16
CA ASP A 32 -3.86 1.78 5.97
C ASP A 32 -3.67 3.28 6.11
N LYS A 33 -2.60 3.66 6.81
CA LYS A 33 -2.15 5.04 6.90
C LYS A 33 -1.22 5.30 5.75
N VAL A 34 -1.67 6.12 4.81
CA VAL A 34 -0.88 6.57 3.66
C VAL A 34 -0.43 8.00 3.89
N GLU A 35 0.86 8.25 3.68
CA GLU A 35 1.45 9.58 3.68
C GLU A 35 2.01 9.87 2.29
N ILE A 36 1.55 10.97 1.68
CA ILE A 36 2.06 11.43 0.39
C ILE A 36 3.32 12.25 0.62
N LEU A 37 4.46 11.76 0.13
CA LEU A 37 5.76 12.40 0.31
C LEU A 37 6.08 13.39 -0.80
N ASN A 38 5.67 13.07 -2.03
CA ASN A 38 5.85 13.93 -3.20
C ASN A 38 4.86 13.56 -4.30
N GLU A 39 4.40 14.55 -5.07
CA GLU A 39 3.62 14.34 -6.29
C GLU A 39 4.20 15.13 -7.46
N SER A 40 4.28 14.50 -8.62
CA SER A 40 4.78 15.11 -9.85
C SER A 40 3.86 14.81 -11.02
N LYS A 41 3.34 15.86 -11.64
CA LYS A 41 2.47 15.75 -12.82
C LYS A 41 3.30 15.70 -14.10
N SER A 42 2.85 14.93 -15.09
CA SER A 42 3.44 14.98 -16.42
C SER A 42 3.34 16.40 -17.00
N PRO A 43 4.17 16.79 -18.00
CA PRO A 43 4.15 18.16 -18.50
C PRO A 43 2.79 18.61 -19.07
N ASN A 44 1.98 17.67 -19.57
CA ASN A 44 0.59 17.93 -20.00
C ASN A 44 -0.47 17.71 -18.91
N GLY A 45 -0.09 17.19 -17.73
CA GLY A 45 -0.98 16.97 -16.59
C GLY A 45 -1.86 15.72 -16.68
N ASP A 46 -1.71 14.87 -17.70
CA ASP A 46 -2.52 13.66 -17.88
C ASP A 46 -2.18 12.56 -16.87
N TYR A 47 -0.95 12.57 -16.35
CA TYR A 47 -0.45 11.57 -15.43
C TYR A 47 0.08 12.21 -14.15
N ILE A 48 -0.04 11.46 -13.06
CA ILE A 48 0.46 11.84 -11.74
C ILE A 48 1.34 10.69 -11.23
N ALA A 49 2.60 10.99 -10.95
CA ALA A 49 3.51 10.13 -10.23
C ALA A 49 3.54 10.56 -8.76
N THR A 50 3.30 9.64 -7.84
CA THR A 50 3.18 9.92 -6.41
C THR A 50 4.14 9.04 -5.64
N VAL A 51 5.09 9.65 -4.93
CA VAL A 51 5.93 8.98 -3.93
C VAL A 51 5.20 9.01 -2.61
N PHE A 52 5.04 7.85 -1.97
CA PHE A 52 4.26 7.72 -0.74
C PHE A 52 4.89 6.73 0.22
N SER A 53 4.59 6.90 1.51
CA SER A 53 4.78 5.88 2.55
C SER A 53 3.41 5.29 2.92
N CYS A 54 3.40 4.02 3.30
CA CYS A 54 2.18 3.33 3.70
C CYS A 54 2.47 2.39 4.87
N ALA A 55 1.63 2.44 5.89
CA ALA A 55 1.67 1.54 7.04
C ALA A 55 0.29 0.94 7.33
N GLY A 56 0.22 -0.35 7.63
CA GLY A 56 -1.05 -1.05 7.83
C GLY A 56 -0.87 -2.48 8.33
N GLY A 57 -1.88 -3.34 8.16
CA GLY A 57 -1.74 -4.79 8.40
C GLY A 57 -2.05 -5.31 9.80
N GLY A 58 -2.68 -4.49 10.65
CA GLY A 58 -3.12 -4.91 11.99
C GLY A 58 -1.98 -5.43 12.86
N ALA A 59 -2.15 -6.60 13.47
CA ALA A 59 -1.18 -7.19 14.40
C ALA A 59 0.15 -7.60 13.76
N ALA A 60 0.15 -8.03 12.49
CA ALA A 60 1.37 -8.42 11.78
C ALA A 60 2.16 -7.20 11.30
N GLY A 61 1.44 -6.14 10.89
CA GLY A 61 2.03 -4.89 10.45
C GLY A 61 2.77 -4.98 9.11
N TYR A 62 2.79 -3.89 8.38
CA TYR A 62 3.81 -3.62 7.37
C TYR A 62 4.00 -2.12 7.24
N THR A 63 5.19 -1.74 6.80
CA THR A 63 5.51 -0.38 6.37
C THR A 63 6.32 -0.48 5.09
N TYR A 64 6.03 0.39 4.13
CA TYR A 64 6.81 0.48 2.88
C TYR A 64 6.72 1.88 2.28
N THR A 65 7.70 2.21 1.44
CA THR A 65 7.73 3.44 0.65
C THR A 65 7.79 3.05 -0.81
N ASN A 66 6.98 3.68 -1.67
CA ASN A 66 6.91 3.33 -3.08
C ASN A 66 6.47 4.50 -3.97
N VAL A 67 6.31 4.20 -5.26
CA VAL A 67 5.81 5.11 -6.29
C VAL A 67 4.55 4.53 -6.92
N ASN A 68 3.48 5.31 -6.95
CA ASN A 68 2.31 5.07 -7.79
C ASN A 68 2.40 5.94 -9.04
N LEU A 69 1.94 5.43 -10.17
CA LEU A 69 1.73 6.22 -11.39
C LEU A 69 0.30 5.97 -11.86
N ARG A 70 -0.47 7.03 -12.05
CA ARG A 70 -1.87 6.94 -12.48
C ARG A 70 -2.21 8.04 -13.47
N LYS A 71 -3.27 7.82 -14.25
CA LYS A 71 -3.91 8.91 -15.00
C LYS A 71 -4.58 9.87 -14.01
N LYS A 72 -4.68 11.15 -14.37
CA LYS A 72 -5.36 12.17 -13.56
C LYS A 72 -6.81 11.80 -13.21
N SER A 73 -7.48 11.05 -14.07
CA SER A 73 -8.87 10.60 -13.87
C SER A 73 -9.00 9.34 -13.00
N GLN A 74 -7.89 8.76 -12.53
CA GLN A 74 -7.88 7.58 -11.69
C GLN A 74 -7.59 7.98 -10.24
N ASP A 75 -8.27 7.31 -9.32
CA ASP A 75 -7.98 7.46 -7.90
C ASP A 75 -6.62 6.87 -7.55
N PHE A 76 -6.02 7.41 -6.50
CA PHE A 76 -4.78 6.87 -5.95
C PHE A 76 -5.03 5.48 -5.33
N ASN A 77 -4.10 4.54 -5.55
CA ASN A 77 -4.15 3.20 -4.98
C ASN A 77 -2.77 2.81 -4.44
N GLN A 78 -2.66 2.64 -3.13
CA GLN A 78 -1.40 2.31 -2.44
C GLN A 78 -0.85 0.91 -2.74
N ARG A 79 -1.62 0.04 -3.41
CA ARG A 79 -1.19 -1.30 -3.86
C ARG A 79 -0.79 -1.35 -5.32
N ASP A 80 -1.05 -0.28 -6.07
CA ASP A 80 -0.65 -0.16 -7.47
C ASP A 80 0.68 0.61 -7.57
N PHE A 81 1.76 -0.11 -7.27
CA PHE A 81 3.09 0.49 -7.13
C PHE A 81 4.08 0.02 -8.22
N LEU A 82 5.08 0.85 -8.49
CA LEU A 82 6.04 0.67 -9.58
C LEU A 82 7.31 -0.10 -9.17
N LEU A 83 7.60 -0.22 -7.87
CA LEU A 83 8.78 -0.91 -7.34
C LEU A 83 8.37 -2.12 -6.51
N GLY A 84 9.00 -3.26 -6.75
CA GLY A 84 8.76 -4.51 -6.04
C GLY A 84 7.42 -5.18 -6.32
N GLN A 85 7.17 -6.27 -5.60
CA GLN A 85 5.95 -7.08 -5.68
C GLN A 85 5.36 -7.39 -4.29
N HIS A 86 6.07 -7.03 -3.23
CA HIS A 86 5.72 -7.30 -1.83
C HIS A 86 5.73 -6.01 -1.00
N LEU A 87 4.94 -6.03 0.07
CA LEU A 87 4.75 -4.90 1.01
C LEU A 87 5.93 -4.76 2.00
N TRP A 88 7.15 -4.81 1.48
CA TRP A 88 8.37 -4.77 2.28
C TRP A 88 8.98 -3.39 2.25
N HIS A 89 9.57 -2.99 3.38
CA HIS A 89 10.37 -1.78 3.47
C HIS A 89 11.73 -1.98 2.79
N SER A 90 11.74 -1.99 1.46
CA SER A 90 12.94 -2.28 0.68
C SER A 90 13.57 -1.04 0.02
N PHE A 91 12.82 0.04 -0.15
CA PHE A 91 13.22 1.19 -0.93
C PHE A 91 13.24 2.48 -0.11
N SER A 92 14.24 3.33 -0.33
CA SER A 92 14.39 4.65 0.27
C SER A 92 14.88 5.66 -0.77
N GLU A 93 14.95 6.95 -0.38
CA GLU A 93 15.45 8.05 -1.23
C GLU A 93 14.81 8.06 -2.63
N ILE A 94 13.51 7.79 -2.67
CA ILE A 94 12.79 7.69 -3.94
C ILE A 94 12.53 9.08 -4.47
N SER A 95 12.93 9.33 -5.72
CA SER A 95 12.64 10.57 -6.44
C SER A 95 12.08 10.27 -7.82
N VAL A 96 11.21 11.16 -8.28
CA VAL A 96 10.50 11.05 -9.55
C VAL A 96 10.65 12.33 -10.37
N ASN A 97 10.92 12.19 -11.66
CA ASN A 97 11.06 13.31 -12.58
C ASN A 97 10.59 12.93 -13.98
N TRP A 98 9.78 13.79 -14.60
CA TRP A 98 9.33 13.59 -15.97
C TRP A 98 10.40 14.06 -16.96
N LYS A 99 10.82 13.16 -17.86
CA LYS A 99 11.71 13.52 -18.98
C LYS A 99 10.92 14.18 -20.11
N ASP A 100 9.76 13.64 -20.40
CA ASP A 100 8.83 14.08 -21.45
C ASP A 100 7.40 13.61 -21.09
N LEU A 101 6.46 13.75 -22.03
CA LEU A 101 5.04 13.43 -21.82
C LEU A 101 4.77 11.96 -21.47
N LYS A 102 5.65 11.03 -21.83
CA LYS A 102 5.44 9.58 -21.75
C LYS A 102 6.64 8.84 -21.15
N THR A 103 7.54 9.56 -20.51
CA THR A 103 8.76 8.98 -19.93
C THR A 103 8.98 9.53 -18.53
N LEU A 104 8.78 8.67 -17.53
CA LEU A 104 9.04 8.95 -16.12
C LEU A 104 10.40 8.39 -15.73
N LYS A 105 11.21 9.18 -15.03
CA LYS A 105 12.43 8.72 -14.36
C LYS A 105 12.13 8.49 -12.88
N VAL A 106 12.54 7.35 -12.36
CA VAL A 106 12.43 6.98 -10.95
C VAL A 106 13.83 6.61 -10.45
N SER A 107 14.34 7.36 -9.48
CA SER A 107 15.54 6.96 -8.75
C SER A 107 15.18 6.43 -7.38
N TYR A 108 15.93 5.45 -6.88
CA TYR A 108 15.72 4.89 -5.55
C TYR A 108 17.01 4.29 -4.99
N ARG A 109 17.02 4.05 -3.68
CA ARG A 109 18.05 3.31 -2.96
C ARG A 109 17.46 2.07 -2.31
N TRP A 110 18.25 1.01 -2.15
CA TRP A 110 17.92 -0.11 -1.28
C TRP A 110 18.11 0.26 0.19
N VAL A 111 17.10 -0.02 1.03
CA VAL A 111 17.21 0.21 2.49
C VAL A 111 18.30 -0.65 3.12
N SER A 112 18.54 -1.84 2.59
CA SER A 112 19.58 -2.76 3.09
C SER A 112 20.26 -3.53 1.95
N ASP A 113 21.46 -4.03 2.21
CA ASP A 113 22.23 -4.83 1.26
C ASP A 113 21.88 -6.32 1.24
N ASN A 114 20.79 -6.73 1.90
CA ASN A 114 20.33 -8.12 1.91
C ASN A 114 19.96 -8.60 0.49
N SER A 115 20.76 -9.50 -0.06
CA SER A 115 20.59 -10.04 -1.42
C SER A 115 19.27 -10.78 -1.61
N GLY A 116 18.78 -11.49 -0.59
CA GLY A 116 17.50 -12.21 -0.64
C GLY A 116 16.32 -11.25 -0.82
N HIS A 117 16.29 -10.16 -0.05
CA HIS A 117 15.24 -9.14 -0.18
C HIS A 117 15.28 -8.47 -1.55
N LYS A 118 16.48 -8.18 -2.06
CA LYS A 118 16.67 -7.59 -3.39
C LYS A 118 16.16 -8.52 -4.50
N ILE A 119 16.42 -9.83 -4.41
CA ILE A 119 15.95 -10.81 -5.40
C ILE A 119 14.43 -10.94 -5.36
N GLN A 120 13.86 -11.05 -4.17
CA GLN A 120 12.42 -11.32 -4.01
C GLN A 120 11.56 -10.08 -4.29
N ASN A 121 12.04 -8.89 -3.96
CA ASN A 121 11.27 -7.65 -4.09
C ASN A 121 11.86 -6.63 -5.07
N GLY A 122 12.85 -6.98 -5.91
CA GLY A 122 13.53 -6.02 -6.80
C GLY A 122 13.02 -5.91 -8.22
N LYS A 123 11.87 -6.49 -8.52
CA LYS A 123 11.23 -6.30 -9.82
C LYS A 123 10.69 -4.88 -9.95
N THR A 124 10.68 -4.36 -11.16
CA THR A 124 10.16 -3.03 -11.48
C THR A 124 9.13 -3.13 -12.60
N VAL A 125 8.25 -2.13 -12.70
CA VAL A 125 7.23 -2.04 -13.76
C VAL A 125 7.78 -1.14 -14.89
N PRO A 126 8.29 -1.70 -16.00
CA PRO A 126 9.01 -0.92 -17.02
C PRO A 126 8.10 0.04 -17.81
N GLU A 127 6.80 -0.23 -17.86
CA GLU A 127 5.80 0.61 -18.53
C GLU A 127 4.45 0.45 -17.85
N LYS A 128 3.69 1.55 -17.76
CA LYS A 128 2.31 1.56 -17.27
C LYS A 128 1.47 2.57 -18.05
N ASP A 129 0.31 2.16 -18.55
CA ASP A 129 -0.62 3.02 -19.30
C ASP A 129 0.04 3.80 -20.46
N GLY A 130 1.02 3.17 -21.12
CA GLY A 130 1.81 3.77 -22.21
C GLY A 130 2.88 4.78 -21.77
N VAL A 131 3.15 4.90 -20.46
CA VAL A 131 4.26 5.68 -19.91
C VAL A 131 5.41 4.74 -19.59
N ARG A 132 6.56 4.96 -20.23
CA ARG A 132 7.79 4.23 -19.95
C ARG A 132 8.41 4.72 -18.65
N VAL A 133 8.91 3.80 -17.84
CA VAL A 133 9.54 4.10 -16.56
C VAL A 133 11.02 3.71 -16.61
N HIS A 134 11.89 4.71 -16.51
CA HIS A 134 13.34 4.50 -16.41
C HIS A 134 13.78 4.54 -14.95
N TYR A 135 14.38 3.45 -14.51
CA TYR A 135 14.85 3.30 -13.13
C TYR A 135 16.34 3.60 -13.01
N THR A 136 16.73 4.27 -11.94
CA THR A 136 18.12 4.53 -11.58
C THR A 136 18.36 4.14 -10.14
N LEU A 137 19.19 3.12 -9.91
CA LEU A 137 19.62 2.76 -8.56
C LEU A 137 20.70 3.73 -8.09
N LEU A 138 20.47 4.38 -6.96
CA LEU A 138 21.44 5.28 -6.33
C LEU A 138 22.54 4.46 -5.65
N GLN A 139 23.80 4.83 -5.86
CA GLN A 139 24.93 4.24 -5.13
C GLN A 139 24.90 4.67 -3.68
N SER A 140 25.16 3.74 -2.74
CA SER A 140 25.34 4.05 -1.31
C SER A 140 26.40 5.14 -1.18
N SER A 141 26.10 6.20 -0.42
CA SER A 141 27.15 7.12 0.01
C SER A 141 28.17 6.30 0.82
N GLN A 142 29.42 6.29 0.37
CA GLN A 142 30.53 5.69 1.12
C GLN A 142 30.71 6.37 2.47
#